data_AF-Q4A9M6-F1
#
_entry.id   AF-Q4A9M6-F1
#
_cell.length_a   1.000
_cell.length_b   1.000
_cell.length_c   1.000
_cell.angle_alpha   90.00
_cell.angle_beta   90.00
_cell.angle_gamma   90.00
#
_symmetry.space_group_name_H-M   'P 1'
#
loop_
_entity.id
_entity.type
_entity.pdbx_description
1 polymer ?
#
loop_
_entity_poly.entity_id
_entity_poly.type
_entity_poly.pdbx_seq_one_letter_code
_entity_poly.pdbx_strand_id
1 'polypeptide(L)'
;MKKKIKTELTKEQKQEKIIKVPLKQQQIKEESEEKTNNQEIQTPIDQNQKQVDTILKGIQEDLKILANPPINNESSQTKASYNAAKNRIYNYKFTDKKQFDLFKKSFPKTPLTEQQAKYIFDFWENNYAQFNPSMARMQSARNMWRAEIKKVLNIIPKPQVGAFNRASGGQTFIIDLRNKNDSGWVQAQK
;
A
#
# COMPACT_ATOMS: atom_id res chain seq x y z
N MET A 1 -54.37 -9.82 -59.83
CA MET A 1 -53.22 -9.08 -60.41
C MET A 1 -52.22 -10.07 -61.02
N LYS A 2 -51.71 -9.72 -62.20
CA LYS A 2 -50.56 -10.30 -62.94
C LYS A 2 -49.32 -10.37 -62.00
N LYS A 3 -48.27 -11.19 -62.15
CA LYS A 3 -47.73 -12.10 -63.18
C LYS A 3 -46.61 -12.92 -62.49
N LYS A 4 -46.42 -14.17 -62.93
CA LYS A 4 -45.23 -15.04 -62.69
C LYS A 4 -43.92 -14.32 -63.05
N ILE A 5 -42.76 -14.78 -62.53
CA ILE A 5 -41.62 -15.29 -63.33
C ILE A 5 -40.69 -16.14 -62.44
N LYS A 6 -40.40 -17.35 -62.94
CA LYS A 6 -39.33 -18.30 -62.56
C LYS A 6 -38.05 -17.96 -63.34
N THR A 7 -36.88 -18.13 -62.71
CA THR A 7 -35.57 -18.63 -63.25
C THR A 7 -34.56 -18.39 -62.12
N GLU A 8 -33.93 -19.35 -61.43
CA GLU A 8 -33.21 -20.59 -61.75
C GLU A 8 -31.88 -20.38 -62.52
N LEU A 9 -30.82 -21.06 -62.03
CA LEU A 9 -29.48 -21.31 -62.61
C LEU A 9 -28.43 -20.16 -62.56
N THR A 10 -27.12 -20.31 -62.25
CA THR A 10 -26.24 -21.43 -61.85
C THR A 10 -24.80 -20.93 -61.60
N LYS A 11 -24.01 -21.79 -60.90
CA LYS A 11 -22.56 -22.14 -61.09
C LYS A 11 -21.48 -21.07 -60.85
N GLU A 12 -20.56 -21.24 -59.89
CA GLU A 12 -19.39 -22.16 -59.78
C GLU A 12 -18.12 -21.67 -60.52
N GLN A 13 -16.97 -21.83 -59.83
CA GLN A 13 -15.57 -21.88 -60.33
C GLN A 13 -14.88 -20.51 -60.61
N LYS A 14 -13.59 -20.24 -60.30
CA LYS A 14 -12.37 -21.07 -60.41
C LYS A 14 -11.17 -20.40 -59.70
N GLN A 15 -10.18 -21.21 -59.32
CA GLN A 15 -8.90 -20.86 -58.67
C GLN A 15 -7.81 -20.33 -59.65
N GLU A 16 -6.69 -19.88 -59.03
CA GLU A 16 -5.28 -19.86 -59.50
C GLU A 16 -4.75 -18.71 -60.40
N LYS A 17 -3.70 -18.00 -59.92
CA LYS A 17 -2.29 -18.19 -60.38
C LYS A 17 -1.27 -17.26 -59.72
N ILE A 18 -0.09 -17.83 -59.48
CA ILE A 18 1.17 -17.27 -58.96
C ILE A 18 1.93 -16.55 -60.10
N ILE A 19 2.61 -15.43 -59.82
CA ILE A 19 3.75 -14.91 -60.62
C ILE A 19 4.92 -14.54 -59.68
N LYS A 20 6.14 -14.80 -60.16
CA LYS A 20 7.43 -14.96 -59.46
C LYS A 20 8.44 -13.87 -59.94
N VAL A 21 9.35 -13.44 -59.05
CA VAL A 21 10.74 -12.89 -59.20
C VAL A 21 11.01 -11.49 -59.84
N PRO A 22 12.16 -10.79 -59.59
CA PRO A 22 13.40 -11.21 -58.90
C PRO A 22 14.13 -10.25 -57.92
N LEU A 23 15.14 -10.84 -57.25
CA LEU A 23 16.15 -10.31 -56.31
C LEU A 23 17.21 -9.41 -57.01
N LYS A 24 17.72 -8.36 -56.32
CA LYS A 24 19.09 -7.83 -56.51
C LYS A 24 19.66 -7.28 -55.20
N GLN A 25 20.78 -7.86 -54.77
CA GLN A 25 21.67 -7.38 -53.70
C GLN A 25 22.62 -6.32 -54.27
N GLN A 26 22.92 -5.27 -53.50
CA GLN A 26 24.14 -4.46 -53.62
C GLN A 26 24.74 -4.23 -52.22
N GLN A 27 26.07 -4.21 -52.19
CA GLN A 27 26.98 -4.44 -51.07
C GLN A 27 27.51 -3.13 -50.43
N ILE A 28 27.70 -3.19 -49.09
CA ILE A 28 28.77 -2.61 -48.24
C ILE A 28 28.81 -1.08 -48.02
N LYS A 29 28.69 -0.64 -46.75
CA LYS A 29 29.73 0.13 -46.02
C LYS A 29 29.42 0.36 -44.53
N GLU A 30 30.37 -0.09 -43.71
CA GLU A 30 30.93 0.43 -42.45
C GLU A 30 30.08 1.20 -41.43
N GLU A 31 30.06 0.61 -40.22
CA GLU A 31 30.37 1.24 -38.94
C GLU A 31 29.46 2.37 -38.42
N SER A 32 28.56 2.00 -37.51
CA SER A 32 28.50 2.68 -36.22
C SER A 32 28.09 1.66 -35.16
N GLU A 33 28.94 1.51 -34.15
CA GLU A 33 28.60 0.82 -32.90
C GLU A 33 27.34 1.47 -32.33
N GLU A 34 26.21 0.78 -32.50
CA GLU A 34 25.03 1.05 -31.68
C GLU A 34 25.45 0.74 -30.24
N LYS A 35 25.77 1.78 -29.49
CA LYS A 35 25.71 1.72 -28.03
C LYS A 35 24.26 1.40 -27.70
N THR A 36 23.95 0.11 -27.58
CA THR A 36 22.77 -0.37 -26.86
C THR A 36 22.88 0.17 -25.45
N ASN A 37 22.30 1.35 -25.25
CA ASN A 37 22.02 1.86 -23.93
C ASN A 37 20.99 0.90 -23.35
N ASN A 38 21.45 -0.08 -22.57
CA ASN A 38 20.61 -0.95 -21.75
C ASN A 38 19.95 -0.09 -20.66
N GLN A 39 19.06 0.82 -21.06
CA GLN A 39 18.03 1.33 -20.18
C GLN A 39 16.96 0.26 -20.14
N GLU A 40 17.00 -0.58 -19.11
CA GLU A 40 15.89 -1.46 -18.79
C GLU A 40 14.60 -0.64 -18.80
N ILE A 41 13.72 -0.94 -19.75
CA ILE A 41 12.40 -0.32 -19.85
C ILE A 41 11.60 -0.86 -18.67
N GLN A 42 11.63 -0.14 -17.54
CA GLN A 42 10.80 -0.46 -16.39
C GLN A 42 9.34 -0.49 -16.83
N THR A 43 8.66 -1.59 -16.55
CA THR A 43 7.24 -1.66 -16.86
C THR A 43 6.47 -0.75 -15.89
N PRO A 44 5.27 -0.27 -16.28
CA PRO A 44 4.44 0.53 -15.37
C PRO A 44 4.12 -0.19 -14.04
N ILE A 45 4.18 -1.53 -14.01
CA ILE A 45 4.00 -2.34 -12.80
C ILE A 45 5.20 -2.16 -11.86
N ASP A 46 6.43 -2.23 -12.39
CA ASP A 46 7.65 -2.07 -11.61
C ASP A 46 7.76 -0.68 -10.99
N GLN A 47 7.33 0.35 -11.73
CA GLN A 47 7.32 1.72 -11.24
C GLN A 47 6.32 1.94 -10.09
N ASN A 48 5.12 1.37 -10.20
CA ASN A 48 4.11 1.44 -9.14
C ASN A 48 4.58 0.72 -7.86
N GLN A 49 5.18 -0.46 -8.00
CA GLN A 49 5.71 -1.19 -6.86
C GLN A 49 6.81 -0.39 -6.16
N LYS A 50 7.78 0.14 -6.91
CA LYS A 50 8.88 0.95 -6.37
C LYS A 50 8.39 2.18 -5.60
N GLN A 51 7.35 2.86 -6.09
CA GLN A 51 6.76 4.01 -5.40
C GLN A 51 6.07 3.60 -4.09
N VAL A 52 5.32 2.49 -4.12
CA VAL A 52 4.69 1.92 -2.92
C VAL A 52 5.73 1.53 -1.88
N ASP A 53 6.82 0.88 -2.30
CA ASP A 53 7.90 0.46 -1.40
C ASP A 53 8.59 1.67 -0.75
N THR A 54 8.76 2.76 -1.51
CA THR A 54 9.31 4.02 -1.00
C THR A 54 8.41 4.62 0.08
N ILE A 55 7.10 4.66 -0.16
CA ILE A 55 6.12 5.15 0.82
C ILE A 55 6.10 4.24 2.06
N LEU A 56 6.09 2.92 1.88
CA LEU A 56 6.11 1.94 2.98
C LEU A 56 7.35 2.11 3.86
N LYS A 57 8.52 2.25 3.24
CA LYS A 57 9.77 2.50 3.97
C LYS A 57 9.70 3.80 4.78
N GLY A 58 9.23 4.88 4.17
CA GLY A 58 9.05 6.16 4.86
C GLY A 58 8.09 6.07 6.05
N ILE A 59 6.95 5.40 5.88
CA ILE A 59 5.99 5.15 6.95
C ILE A 59 6.65 4.34 8.08
N GLN A 60 7.41 3.29 7.76
CA GLN A 60 8.09 2.48 8.77
C GLN A 60 9.15 3.28 9.56
N GLU A 61 9.90 4.15 8.90
CA GLU A 61 10.87 5.04 9.54
C GLU A 61 10.19 6.04 10.47
N ASP A 62 9.11 6.67 10.01
CA ASP A 62 8.32 7.58 10.84
C ASP A 62 7.67 6.86 12.02
N LEU A 63 7.16 5.64 11.82
CA LEU A 63 6.58 4.84 12.91
C LEU A 63 7.61 4.53 14.00
N LYS A 64 8.90 4.36 13.67
CA LYS A 64 9.95 4.19 14.68
C LYS A 64 10.11 5.44 15.55
N ILE A 65 10.03 6.62 14.95
CA ILE A 65 10.05 7.90 15.70
C ILE A 65 8.81 8.00 16.59
N LEU A 66 7.64 7.61 16.06
CA LEU A 66 6.37 7.70 16.78
C LEU A 66 6.16 6.64 17.86
N ALA A 67 7.07 5.67 17.98
CA ALA A 67 7.03 4.67 19.05
C ALA A 67 7.25 5.29 20.43
N ASN A 68 7.97 6.42 20.51
CA ASN A 68 8.34 7.09 21.74
C ASN A 68 7.80 8.53 21.73
N PRO A 69 6.56 8.75 22.22
CA PRO A 69 6.01 10.09 22.36
C PRO A 69 6.86 10.92 23.34
N PRO A 70 7.16 12.19 23.00
CA PRO A 70 8.02 13.01 23.83
C PRO A 70 7.34 13.30 25.17
N ILE A 71 8.10 13.15 26.26
CA ILE A 71 7.68 13.51 27.61
C ILE A 71 8.04 14.99 27.88
N ASN A 72 7.34 15.65 28.81
CA ASN A 72 7.40 17.10 29.04
C ASN A 72 8.83 17.68 29.10
N ASN A 73 9.79 16.95 29.66
CA ASN A 73 11.18 17.39 29.87
C ASN A 73 12.13 17.09 28.70
N GLU A 74 11.64 16.52 27.60
CA GLU A 74 12.48 16.26 26.43
C GLU A 74 12.86 17.53 25.66
N SER A 75 13.99 17.42 24.95
CA SER A 75 14.53 18.50 24.11
C SER A 75 13.55 18.95 23.03
N SER A 76 13.63 20.23 22.67
CA SER A 76 12.85 20.81 21.56
C SER A 76 13.06 20.05 20.25
N GLN A 77 14.27 19.52 20.02
CA GLN A 77 14.60 18.73 18.84
C GLN A 77 13.80 17.42 18.77
N THR A 78 13.63 16.73 19.90
CA THR A 78 12.87 15.47 19.94
C THR A 78 11.39 15.72 19.69
N LYS A 79 10.82 16.75 20.32
CA LYS A 79 9.45 17.20 20.07
C LYS A 79 9.22 17.60 18.60
N ALA A 80 10.16 18.33 18.01
CA ALA A 80 10.10 18.72 16.60
C ALA A 80 10.16 17.50 15.67
N SER A 81 11.06 16.55 15.94
CA SER A 81 11.22 15.32 15.15
C SER A 81 9.96 14.45 15.21
N TYR A 82 9.37 14.29 16.39
CA TYR A 82 8.11 13.57 16.57
C TYR A 82 6.95 14.22 15.81
N ASN A 83 6.80 15.56 15.90
CA ASN A 83 5.78 16.28 15.15
C ASN A 83 5.99 16.22 13.63
N ALA A 84 7.25 16.28 13.18
CA ALA A 84 7.58 16.13 11.76
C ALA A 84 7.20 14.74 11.24
N ALA A 85 7.45 13.68 12.00
CA ALA A 85 7.05 12.32 11.65
C ALA A 85 5.52 12.17 11.52
N LYS A 86 4.75 12.76 12.45
CA LYS A 86 3.28 12.81 12.34
C LYS A 86 2.81 13.46 11.04
N ASN A 87 3.39 14.61 10.72
CA ASN A 87 3.03 15.36 9.53
C ASN A 87 3.42 14.61 8.25
N ARG A 88 4.57 13.93 8.22
CA ARG A 88 4.97 13.11 7.08
C ARG A 88 4.01 11.95 6.84
N ILE A 89 3.66 11.18 7.88
CA ILE A 89 2.67 10.09 7.77
C ILE A 89 1.36 10.60 7.18
N TYR A 90 0.85 11.73 7.71
CA TYR A 90 -0.40 12.32 7.23
C TYR A 90 -0.34 12.76 5.75
N ASN A 91 0.84 13.15 5.28
CA ASN A 91 1.05 13.72 3.95
C ASN A 91 1.39 12.68 2.87
N TYR A 92 1.69 11.43 3.21
CA TYR A 92 1.84 10.38 2.20
C TYR A 92 0.53 10.19 1.42
N LYS A 93 0.63 10.19 0.10
CA LYS A 93 -0.48 10.00 -0.81
C LYS A 93 -0.10 9.07 -1.94
N PHE A 94 -1.03 8.22 -2.34
CA PHE A 94 -0.89 7.44 -3.55
C PHE A 94 -1.40 8.24 -4.75
N THR A 95 -0.72 8.08 -5.89
CA THR A 95 -1.07 8.81 -7.11
C THR A 95 -2.32 8.22 -7.75
N ASP A 96 -2.47 6.90 -7.68
CA ASP A 96 -3.59 6.18 -8.26
C ASP A 96 -4.08 5.03 -7.35
N LYS A 97 -5.23 4.46 -7.73
CA LYS A 97 -5.86 3.36 -7.00
C LYS A 97 -5.03 2.08 -7.03
N LYS A 98 -4.25 1.82 -8.09
CA LYS A 98 -3.43 0.61 -8.20
C LYS A 98 -2.30 0.63 -7.18
N GLN A 99 -1.63 1.77 -7.01
CA GLN A 99 -0.62 1.96 -5.97
C GLN A 99 -1.20 1.76 -4.57
N PHE A 100 -2.38 2.32 -4.32
CA PHE A 100 -3.05 2.12 -3.04
C PHE A 100 -3.44 0.66 -2.81
N ASP A 101 -3.96 -0.04 -3.82
CA ASP A 101 -4.28 -1.47 -3.74
C ASP A 101 -3.05 -2.34 -3.50
N LEU A 102 -1.90 -2.00 -4.09
CA LEU A 102 -0.61 -2.64 -3.81
C LEU A 102 -0.16 -2.37 -2.37
N PHE A 103 -0.23 -1.12 -1.91
CA PHE A 103 0.09 -0.74 -0.54
C PHE A 103 -0.70 -1.57 0.48
N LYS A 104 -2.02 -1.71 0.30
CA LYS A 104 -2.87 -2.48 1.22
C LYS A 104 -2.45 -3.94 1.33
N LYS A 105 -1.94 -4.53 0.25
CA LYS A 105 -1.45 -5.92 0.21
C LYS A 105 -0.06 -6.05 0.82
N SER A 106 0.78 -5.05 0.65
CA SER A 106 2.18 -5.04 1.07
C SER A 106 2.41 -4.42 2.46
N PHE A 107 1.37 -3.91 3.11
CA PHE A 107 1.52 -3.30 4.43
C PHE A 107 2.09 -4.30 5.45
N PRO A 108 3.17 -3.95 6.17
CA PRO A 108 3.83 -4.87 7.08
C PRO A 108 2.92 -5.21 8.27
N LYS A 109 2.93 -6.48 8.70
CA LYS A 109 2.23 -6.93 9.91
C LYS A 109 3.02 -6.67 11.20
N THR A 110 3.93 -5.70 11.17
CA THR A 110 4.74 -5.30 12.31
C THR A 110 3.82 -4.87 13.45
N PRO A 111 4.06 -5.31 14.70
CA PRO A 111 3.28 -4.87 15.84
C PRO A 111 3.30 -3.34 15.99
N LEU A 112 2.13 -2.74 16.20
CA LEU A 112 1.94 -1.30 16.40
C LEU A 112 1.33 -1.05 17.78
N THR A 113 1.76 0.00 18.47
CA THR A 113 1.01 0.53 19.62
C THR A 113 -0.32 1.13 19.15
N GLU A 114 -1.31 1.24 20.04
CA GLU A 114 -2.57 1.93 19.74
C GLU A 114 -2.36 3.36 19.22
N GLN A 115 -1.33 4.06 19.72
CA GLN A 115 -1.01 5.43 19.30
C GLN A 115 -0.44 5.48 17.89
N GLN A 116 0.48 4.57 17.55
CA GLN A 116 0.98 4.42 16.18
C GLN A 116 -0.15 4.06 15.21
N ALA A 117 -1.03 3.13 15.62
CA ALA A 117 -2.16 2.71 14.82
C ALA A 117 -3.08 3.88 14.46
N LYS A 118 -3.28 4.85 15.37
CA LYS A 118 -4.07 6.07 15.08
C LYS A 118 -3.54 6.83 13.87
N TYR A 119 -2.23 7.04 13.78
CA TYR A 119 -1.63 7.74 12.64
C TYR A 119 -1.81 6.97 11.33
N ILE A 120 -1.74 5.64 11.38
CA ILE A 120 -2.00 4.78 10.22
C ILE A 120 -3.47 4.80 9.82
N PHE A 121 -4.40 4.81 10.78
CA PHE A 121 -5.83 4.97 10.49
C PHE A 121 -6.08 6.28 9.73
N ASP A 122 -5.57 7.40 10.23
CA ASP A 122 -5.80 8.72 9.63
C ASP A 122 -5.22 8.78 8.19
N PHE A 123 -3.97 8.33 8.01
CA PHE A 123 -3.32 8.27 6.69
C PHE A 123 -4.09 7.38 5.70
N TRP A 124 -4.48 6.18 6.12
CA TRP A 124 -5.11 5.20 5.25
C TRP A 124 -6.54 5.62 4.89
N GLU A 125 -7.30 6.15 5.86
CA GLU A 125 -8.62 6.72 5.65
C GLU A 125 -8.59 7.92 4.70
N ASN A 126 -7.57 8.79 4.79
CA ASN A 126 -7.40 9.91 3.87
C ASN A 126 -7.16 9.46 2.42
N ASN A 127 -6.37 8.40 2.22
CA ASN A 127 -6.17 7.83 0.88
C ASN A 127 -7.45 7.17 0.36
N TYR A 128 -8.25 6.50 1.19
CA TYR A 128 -9.60 6.07 0.80
C TYR A 128 -10.47 7.24 0.33
N ALA A 129 -10.48 8.33 1.11
CA ALA A 129 -11.29 9.51 0.83
C ALA A 129 -10.86 10.22 -0.46
N GLN A 130 -9.56 10.26 -0.76
CA GLN A 130 -9.03 10.80 -2.01
C GLN A 130 -9.61 10.09 -3.23
N PHE A 131 -9.66 8.75 -3.21
CA PHE A 131 -10.18 7.97 -4.33
C PHE A 131 -11.71 7.80 -4.32
N ASN A 132 -12.37 8.11 -3.20
CA ASN A 132 -13.80 7.93 -3.01
C ASN A 132 -14.46 9.13 -2.29
N PRO A 133 -14.42 10.34 -2.89
CA PRO A 133 -14.82 11.57 -2.21
C PRO A 133 -16.31 11.62 -1.83
N SER A 134 -17.18 10.97 -2.61
CA SER A 134 -18.61 10.87 -2.27
C SER A 134 -18.84 10.02 -1.02
N MET A 135 -18.22 8.83 -0.96
CA MET A 135 -18.29 7.94 0.19
C MET A 135 -17.65 8.57 1.44
N ALA A 136 -16.62 9.40 1.28
CA ALA A 136 -15.96 10.08 2.39
C ALA A 136 -16.88 11.03 3.18
N ARG A 137 -18.02 11.43 2.62
CA ARG A 137 -19.04 12.23 3.32
C ARG A 137 -19.96 11.38 4.20
N MET A 138 -19.95 10.06 4.02
CA MET A 138 -20.81 9.13 4.74
C MET A 138 -20.07 8.55 5.93
N GLN A 139 -20.60 8.77 7.14
CA GLN A 139 -20.02 8.21 8.36
C GLN A 139 -19.97 6.67 8.33
N SER A 140 -20.98 6.03 7.72
CA SER A 140 -21.02 4.57 7.56
C SER A 140 -19.86 4.04 6.71
N ALA A 141 -19.50 4.73 5.62
CA ALA A 141 -18.36 4.35 4.79
C ALA A 141 -17.03 4.51 5.53
N ARG A 142 -16.85 5.62 6.26
CA ARG A 142 -15.66 5.82 7.12
C ARG A 142 -15.53 4.74 8.20
N ASN A 143 -16.64 4.37 8.84
CA ASN A 143 -16.66 3.30 9.82
C ASN A 143 -16.29 1.94 9.19
N MET A 144 -16.76 1.67 7.98
CA MET A 144 -16.40 0.48 7.21
C MET A 144 -14.90 0.45 6.91
N TRP A 145 -14.32 1.56 6.42
CA TRP A 145 -12.88 1.66 6.16
C TRP A 145 -12.06 1.44 7.43
N ARG A 146 -12.44 2.06 8.55
CA ARG A 146 -11.76 1.84 9.85
C ARG A 146 -11.84 0.38 10.30
N ALA A 147 -12.97 -0.29 10.09
CA ALA A 147 -13.11 -1.70 10.42
C ALA A 147 -12.22 -2.59 9.54
N GLU A 148 -12.08 -2.27 8.26
CA GLU A 148 -11.15 -2.95 7.34
C GLU A 148 -9.70 -2.76 7.81
N ILE A 149 -9.28 -1.52 8.06
CA ILE A 149 -7.92 -1.21 8.51
C ILE A 149 -7.61 -1.95 9.82
N LYS A 150 -8.55 -1.95 10.79
CA LYS A 150 -8.36 -2.62 12.08
C LYS A 150 -8.12 -4.13 11.95
N LYS A 151 -8.65 -4.78 10.91
CA LYS A 151 -8.42 -6.23 10.66
C LYS A 151 -7.02 -6.51 10.12
N VAL A 152 -6.42 -5.55 9.42
CA VAL A 152 -5.10 -5.71 8.79
C VAL A 152 -3.97 -5.32 9.75
N LEU A 153 -4.20 -4.31 10.61
CA LEU A 153 -3.20 -3.85 11.56
C LEU A 153 -2.99 -4.82 12.73
N ASN A 154 -1.73 -5.13 13.02
CA ASN A 154 -1.32 -5.89 14.20
C ASN A 154 -1.16 -4.94 15.40
N ILE A 155 -2.27 -4.56 16.03
CA ILE A 155 -2.28 -3.59 17.13
C ILE A 155 -2.05 -4.31 18.47
N ILE A 156 -0.97 -3.92 19.15
CA ILE A 156 -0.68 -4.32 20.53
C ILE A 156 -1.70 -3.60 21.45
N PRO A 157 -2.54 -4.34 22.20
CA PRO A 157 -3.44 -3.72 23.16
C PRO A 157 -2.65 -3.07 24.29
N LYS A 158 -3.11 -1.93 24.80
CA LYS A 158 -2.51 -1.35 26.01
C LYS A 158 -2.64 -2.31 27.19
N PRO A 159 -1.60 -2.43 28.03
CA PRO A 159 -1.70 -3.17 29.29
C PRO A 159 -2.87 -2.59 30.11
N GLN A 160 -3.83 -3.44 30.47
CA GLN A 160 -4.91 -3.03 31.38
C GLN A 160 -4.40 -3.17 32.81
N VAL A 161 -4.35 -2.05 33.53
CA VAL A 161 -4.09 -2.05 34.97
C VAL A 161 -5.35 -2.59 35.66
N GLY A 162 -5.32 -3.86 36.09
CA GLY A 162 -6.44 -4.50 36.78
C GLY A 162 -6.80 -3.82 38.10
N ALA A 163 -8.04 -4.04 38.57
CA ALA A 163 -8.62 -3.42 39.77
C ALA A 163 -7.80 -3.64 41.07
N PHE A 164 -6.92 -4.65 41.11
CA PHE A 164 -6.02 -4.93 42.23
C PHE A 164 -4.97 -3.84 42.49
N ASN A 165 -4.72 -2.95 41.53
CA ASN A 165 -3.74 -1.86 41.67
C ASN A 165 -4.28 -0.60 42.38
N ARG A 166 -5.49 -0.63 42.96
CA ARG A 166 -6.10 0.50 43.69
C ARG A 166 -6.16 0.32 45.20
N ALA A 167 -5.58 -0.74 45.76
CA ALA A 167 -5.50 -0.91 47.21
C ALA A 167 -4.34 -0.06 47.77
N SER A 168 -4.69 0.86 48.67
CA SER A 168 -3.80 1.75 49.40
C SER A 168 -2.55 1.03 49.95
N GLY A 169 -1.37 1.38 49.41
CA GLY A 169 -0.06 1.05 49.98
C GLY A 169 0.79 -0.03 49.29
N GLY A 170 0.32 -0.68 48.21
CA GLY A 170 0.99 -1.84 47.61
C GLY A 170 1.70 -1.58 46.28
N GLN A 171 2.82 -2.26 46.05
CA GLN A 171 3.61 -2.27 44.81
C GLN A 171 2.76 -2.42 43.53
N THR A 172 3.09 -1.62 42.52
CA THR A 172 2.49 -1.69 41.18
C THR A 172 3.02 -2.91 40.43
N PHE A 173 2.13 -3.80 39.99
CA PHE A 173 2.47 -4.91 39.10
C PHE A 173 1.85 -4.67 37.71
N ILE A 174 2.69 -4.73 36.66
CA ILE A 174 2.24 -4.67 35.27
C ILE A 174 2.01 -6.11 34.80
N ILE A 175 0.76 -6.44 34.46
CA ILE A 175 0.42 -7.75 33.90
C ILE A 175 0.58 -7.68 32.38
N ASP A 176 1.55 -8.39 31.82
CA ASP A 176 1.64 -8.61 30.36
C ASP A 176 0.82 -9.84 29.99
N LEU A 177 -0.34 -9.62 29.38
CA LEU A 177 -1.26 -10.67 28.96
C LEU A 177 -0.81 -11.43 27.70
N ARG A 178 0.35 -11.07 27.11
CA ARG A 178 0.88 -11.72 25.90
C ARG A 178 1.63 -13.02 26.16
N ASN A 179 2.04 -13.28 27.39
CA ASN A 179 2.73 -14.51 27.78
C ASN A 179 1.83 -15.36 28.68
N LYS A 180 1.04 -16.26 28.10
CA LYS A 180 0.25 -17.23 28.88
C LYS A 180 1.10 -18.30 29.59
N ASN A 181 2.40 -18.38 29.28
CA ASN A 181 3.30 -19.43 29.77
C ASN A 181 4.52 -18.90 30.54
N ASP A 182 4.58 -17.61 30.85
CA ASP A 182 5.72 -17.04 31.58
C ASP A 182 5.24 -16.49 32.92
N SER A 183 5.44 -17.29 33.99
CA SER A 183 5.14 -16.93 35.38
C SER A 183 6.20 -16.02 36.00
N GLY A 184 7.02 -15.36 35.16
CA GLY A 184 8.04 -14.42 35.57
C GLY A 184 7.44 -13.10 36.04
N TRP A 185 7.17 -13.00 37.34
CA TRP A 185 6.80 -11.74 37.98
C TRP A 185 7.96 -10.74 37.89
N VAL A 186 7.79 -9.65 37.14
CA VAL A 186 8.76 -8.55 37.13
C VAL A 186 8.28 -7.47 38.11
N GLN A 187 9.03 -7.28 39.19
CA GLN A 187 8.79 -6.23 40.17
C GLN A 187 9.20 -4.88 39.57
N ALA A 188 8.30 -3.90 39.56
CA ALA A 188 8.66 -2.54 39.15
C ALA A 188 9.60 -1.92 40.21
N GLN A 189 10.85 -1.63 39.83
CA GLN A 189 11.77 -0.89 40.70
C GLN A 189 11.35 0.59 40.77
N LYS A 190 11.50 1.18 41.96
CA LYS A 190 11.11 2.56 42.31
C LYS A 190 11.88 3.62 41.53
#